data_AF-A0A3M2CRN6-F1
#
_entry.id   AF-A0A3M2CRN6-F1
#
_cell.length_a   1.000
_cell.length_b   1.000
_cell.length_c   1.000
_cell.angle_alpha   90.00
_cell.angle_beta   90.00
_cell.angle_gamma   90.00
#
_symmetry.space_group_name_H-M   'P 1'
#
loop_
_entity.id
_entity.type
_entity.pdbx_description
1 polymer ?
#
loop_
_entity_poly.entity_id
_entity_poly.type
_entity_poly.pdbx_seq_one_letter_code
_entity_poly.pdbx_strand_id
1 'polypeptide(L)'
;MHWDKVDFDEFEPCRSGLEPCSTGKNGKRNLISIASADEDPLPTDLASYPYEESRVYDLSVSAAASADLPVFSTSGGMSRRVVVLERVKYLIRSRPNGSEAQFGFAIRLLLTVSRLDGKMSLKLPVIAASAQLNMLEAKWQLQVHGLTSEEISAAIYPPTDLDVETFVYAKESMEKVIKAVHASSTKFTPVLIALRPPANLVERHAEEALGRTAALDAIKEGRSLMTLESKLASMPARVLDAAVDMYKAVVGGDVGPAESPPLSARQAARDLLRGTDLRL
;
A
#
# COMPACT_ATOMS: atom_id res chain seq x y z
N MET A 1 15.24 22.99 -10.56
CA MET A 1 14.66 21.67 -10.22
C MET A 1 15.82 20.71 -9.98
N HIS A 2 16.18 20.47 -8.71
CA HIS A 2 17.34 19.62 -8.36
C HIS A 2 16.90 18.15 -8.33
N TRP A 3 17.29 17.39 -9.36
CA TRP A 3 17.09 15.94 -9.44
C TRP A 3 18.30 15.15 -8.89
N ASP A 4 19.36 15.84 -8.44
CA ASP A 4 20.71 15.27 -8.27
C ASP A 4 21.02 14.67 -6.89
N LYS A 5 20.07 14.65 -5.94
CA LYS A 5 20.28 14.04 -4.62
C LYS A 5 19.21 12.99 -4.35
N VAL A 6 19.44 11.79 -4.88
CA VAL A 6 18.76 10.59 -4.39
C VAL A 6 19.64 10.01 -3.28
N ASP A 7 19.44 10.49 -2.05
CA ASP A 7 20.08 9.88 -0.88
C ASP A 7 19.33 8.59 -0.54
N PHE A 8 19.79 7.47 -1.11
CA PHE A 8 19.33 6.13 -0.76
C PHE A 8 19.50 5.80 0.74
N ASP A 9 20.34 6.57 1.44
CA ASP A 9 20.68 6.37 2.85
C ASP A 9 19.73 7.11 3.82
N GLU A 10 18.95 8.09 3.35
CA GLU A 10 18.01 8.89 4.18
C GLU A 10 16.52 8.51 4.03
N PHE A 11 16.23 7.35 3.45
CA PHE A 11 14.83 6.91 3.34
C PHE A 11 14.29 6.39 4.68
N GLU A 12 13.54 7.23 5.37
CA GLU A 12 12.59 6.79 6.38
C GLU A 12 11.29 6.34 5.68
N PRO A 13 10.88 5.07 5.78
CA PRO A 13 9.62 4.63 5.20
C PRO A 13 8.45 5.36 5.87
N CYS A 14 7.58 5.98 5.08
CA CYS A 14 6.26 6.38 5.56
C CYS A 14 5.55 5.11 6.08
N ARG A 15 5.37 5.02 7.39
CA ARG A 15 4.59 3.95 8.03
C ARG A 15 3.09 4.19 7.79
N SER A 16 2.62 4.14 6.55
CA SER A 16 1.19 4.08 6.26
C SER A 16 0.74 2.62 6.27
N GLY A 17 0.44 2.13 7.47
CA GLY A 17 -0.29 0.87 7.65
C GLY A 17 -1.74 1.05 7.20
N LEU A 18 -2.00 0.97 5.89
CA LEU A 18 -3.34 0.75 5.35
C LEU A 18 -3.46 -0.72 4.98
N GLU A 19 -4.03 -1.51 5.89
CA GLU A 19 -4.44 -2.87 5.58
C GLU A 19 -5.56 -2.86 4.52
N PRO A 20 -5.51 -3.73 3.49
CA PRO A 20 -6.66 -3.96 2.65
C PRO A 20 -7.70 -4.77 3.43
N CYS A 21 -8.88 -4.18 3.67
CA CYS A 21 -10.08 -4.89 4.15
C CYS A 21 -10.35 -6.13 3.29
N SER A 22 -10.54 -7.28 3.95
CA SER A 22 -10.65 -8.59 3.29
C SER A 22 -12.04 -8.88 2.70
N THR A 23 -12.00 -9.55 1.54
CA THR A 23 -12.96 -10.53 0.99
C THR A 23 -14.35 -10.05 0.57
N GLY A 24 -14.39 -9.25 -0.50
CA GLY A 24 -15.43 -9.37 -1.53
C GLY A 24 -14.91 -10.25 -2.68
N LYS A 25 -15.66 -11.29 -3.06
CA LYS A 25 -15.31 -12.25 -4.13
C LYS A 25 -14.76 -11.54 -5.39
N ASN A 26 -13.71 -12.12 -5.97
CA ASN A 26 -13.00 -11.74 -7.20
C ASN A 26 -13.91 -11.31 -8.36
N GLY A 27 -14.41 -10.08 -8.33
CA GLY A 27 -14.74 -9.34 -9.53
C GLY A 27 -13.48 -8.57 -9.91
N LYS A 28 -12.80 -8.97 -10.99
CA LYS A 28 -11.83 -8.12 -11.67
C LYS A 28 -12.56 -6.83 -12.05
N ARG A 29 -12.56 -5.82 -11.17
CA ARG A 29 -13.04 -4.49 -11.51
C ARG A 29 -12.03 -3.95 -12.51
N ASN A 30 -12.38 -4.00 -13.79
CA ASN A 30 -11.69 -3.24 -14.83
C ASN A 30 -11.71 -1.76 -14.40
N LEU A 31 -10.63 -1.32 -13.75
CA LEU A 31 -10.38 0.10 -13.44
C LEU A 31 -10.19 0.95 -14.72
N ILE A 32 -10.25 0.33 -15.89
CA ILE A 32 -9.97 0.94 -17.20
C ILE A 32 -11.22 1.60 -17.83
N SER A 33 -12.45 1.37 -17.33
CA SER A 33 -13.67 1.92 -17.98
C SER A 33 -14.45 2.93 -17.14
N ILE A 34 -13.78 3.95 -16.61
CA ILE A 34 -14.45 5.12 -16.00
C ILE A 34 -14.00 6.44 -16.63
N ALA A 35 -13.47 6.40 -17.86
CA ALA A 35 -13.36 7.63 -18.65
C ALA A 35 -14.77 7.95 -19.17
N SER A 36 -15.52 8.78 -18.44
CA SER A 36 -16.68 9.45 -19.01
C SER A 36 -16.22 10.26 -20.23
N ALA A 37 -16.97 10.21 -21.32
CA ALA A 37 -16.64 10.85 -22.60
C ALA A 37 -16.50 12.39 -22.54
N ASP A 38 -16.76 13.00 -21.39
CA ASP A 38 -16.73 14.46 -21.17
C ASP A 38 -15.49 14.96 -20.39
N GLU A 39 -14.47 14.14 -20.16
CA GLU A 39 -13.24 14.65 -19.54
C GLU A 39 -12.38 15.41 -20.56
N ASP A 40 -12.02 16.67 -20.24
CA ASP A 40 -11.07 17.48 -21.01
C ASP A 40 -9.81 16.66 -21.35
N PRO A 41 -9.22 16.78 -22.55
CA PRO A 41 -8.00 16.05 -22.87
C PRO A 41 -6.88 16.37 -21.85
N LEU A 42 -6.15 15.35 -21.42
CA LEU A 42 -5.01 15.53 -20.52
C LEU A 42 -3.86 16.22 -21.27
N PRO A 43 -3.21 17.26 -20.68
CA PRO A 43 -2.03 17.87 -21.29
C PRO A 43 -0.93 16.83 -21.52
N THR A 44 -0.26 16.89 -22.66
CA THR A 44 0.83 15.96 -23.03
C THR A 44 2.21 16.56 -22.81
N ASP A 45 2.30 17.79 -22.32
CA ASP A 45 3.53 18.43 -21.89
C ASP A 45 3.80 18.14 -20.40
N LEU A 46 5.06 17.85 -20.08
CA LEU A 46 5.46 17.54 -18.70
C LEU A 46 5.43 18.75 -17.76
N ALA A 47 5.38 19.97 -18.31
CA ALA A 47 5.38 21.21 -17.55
C ALA A 47 4.02 21.47 -16.87
N SER A 48 2.92 20.99 -17.46
CA SER A 48 1.55 21.10 -16.94
C SER A 48 1.24 20.24 -15.70
N TYR A 49 2.21 19.47 -15.20
CA TYR A 49 2.04 18.54 -14.08
C TYR A 49 2.76 19.10 -12.84
N PRO A 50 2.07 19.82 -11.94
CA PRO A 50 2.72 20.62 -10.91
C PRO A 50 3.22 19.79 -9.72
N TYR A 51 2.68 18.59 -9.49
CA TYR A 51 3.02 17.75 -8.35
C TYR A 51 4.12 16.77 -8.72
N GLU A 52 5.16 16.69 -7.91
CA GLU A 52 6.24 15.71 -8.01
C GLU A 52 6.53 15.16 -6.62
N GLU A 53 6.56 13.84 -6.48
CA GLU A 53 6.74 13.16 -5.21
C GLU A 53 7.62 11.92 -5.36
N SER A 54 8.34 11.57 -4.29
CA SER A 54 8.98 10.27 -4.11
C SER A 54 8.34 9.58 -2.91
N ARG A 55 7.97 8.30 -3.08
CA ARG A 55 7.18 7.54 -2.11
C ARG A 55 7.82 6.18 -1.90
N VAL A 56 7.69 5.67 -0.69
CA VAL A 56 8.08 4.30 -0.34
C VAL A 56 6.88 3.61 0.28
N TYR A 57 6.55 2.45 -0.25
CA TYR A 57 5.46 1.62 0.24
C TYR A 57 6.01 0.27 0.68
N ASP A 58 5.43 -0.29 1.74
CA ASP A 58 5.67 -1.65 2.18
C ASP A 58 4.33 -2.40 2.23
N LEU A 59 4.12 -3.23 1.21
CA LEU A 59 2.84 -3.86 0.92
C LEU A 59 2.89 -5.35 1.24
N SER A 60 1.75 -5.90 1.67
CA SER A 60 1.52 -7.34 1.58
C SER A 60 1.40 -7.75 0.11
N VAL A 61 1.60 -9.04 -0.18
CA VAL A 61 1.37 -9.59 -1.53
C VAL A 61 -0.05 -9.34 -2.03
N SER A 62 -1.05 -9.45 -1.16
CA SER A 62 -2.44 -9.20 -1.54
C SER A 62 -2.71 -7.72 -1.86
N ALA A 63 -2.08 -6.80 -1.11
CA ALA A 63 -2.17 -5.36 -1.39
C ALA A 63 -1.47 -5.01 -2.72
N ALA A 64 -0.27 -5.54 -2.95
CA ALA A 64 0.46 -5.36 -4.20
C ALA A 64 -0.33 -5.90 -5.41
N ALA A 65 -0.88 -7.12 -5.30
CA ALA A 65 -1.72 -7.70 -6.35
C ALA A 65 -2.99 -6.89 -6.61
N SER A 66 -3.61 -6.34 -5.57
CA SER A 66 -4.79 -5.46 -5.70
C SER A 66 -4.46 -4.14 -6.37
N ALA A 67 -3.21 -3.69 -6.27
CA ALA A 67 -2.67 -2.51 -6.95
C ALA A 67 -2.08 -2.83 -8.34
N ASP A 68 -2.30 -4.04 -8.87
CA ASP A 68 -1.76 -4.53 -10.14
C ASP A 68 -0.22 -4.45 -10.23
N LEU A 69 0.45 -4.57 -9.08
CA LEU A 69 1.90 -4.65 -9.00
C LEU A 69 2.34 -6.11 -9.15
N PRO A 70 3.30 -6.42 -10.03
CA PRO A 70 3.79 -7.78 -10.18
C PRO A 70 4.40 -8.27 -8.88
N VAL A 71 3.99 -9.47 -8.47
CA VAL A 71 4.57 -10.18 -7.33
C VAL A 71 5.28 -11.40 -7.87
N PHE A 72 6.58 -11.48 -7.62
CA PHE A 72 7.35 -12.64 -8.03
C PHE A 72 7.02 -13.84 -7.15
N SER A 73 6.76 -14.98 -7.78
CA SER A 73 6.71 -16.24 -7.06
C SER A 73 8.13 -16.61 -6.62
N THR A 74 8.29 -16.79 -5.31
CA THR A 74 9.47 -17.42 -4.71
C THR A 74 9.07 -18.78 -4.15
N SER A 75 10.00 -19.72 -4.04
CA SER A 75 9.71 -21.03 -3.47
C SER A 75 9.57 -20.92 -1.95
N GLY A 76 8.38 -21.22 -1.42
CA GLY A 76 8.13 -21.25 0.03
C GLY A 76 6.89 -20.46 0.42
N GLY A 77 5.95 -21.11 1.11
CA GLY A 77 4.70 -20.53 1.61
C GLY A 77 4.88 -19.53 2.77
N MET A 78 6.02 -18.85 2.86
CA MET A 78 6.35 -17.89 3.90
C MET A 78 5.79 -16.49 3.59
N SER A 79 5.65 -15.68 4.65
CA SER A 79 5.27 -14.26 4.57
C SER A 79 6.17 -13.51 3.58
N ARG A 80 5.55 -12.84 2.62
CA ARG A 80 6.21 -12.05 1.58
C ARG A 80 5.75 -10.60 1.68
N ARG A 81 6.69 -9.70 1.42
CA ARG A 81 6.46 -8.25 1.37
C ARG A 81 6.89 -7.73 0.01
N VAL A 82 6.21 -6.70 -0.45
CA VAL A 82 6.57 -5.97 -1.67
C VAL A 82 6.90 -4.54 -1.26
N VAL A 83 8.18 -4.20 -1.33
CA VAL A 83 8.64 -2.83 -1.13
C VAL A 83 8.61 -2.12 -2.48
N VAL A 84 8.00 -0.95 -2.52
CA VAL A 84 7.87 -0.16 -3.74
C VAL A 84 8.52 1.19 -3.49
N LEU A 85 9.55 1.53 -4.26
CA LEU A 85 10.06 2.89 -4.35
C LEU A 85 9.49 3.52 -5.61
N GLU A 86 8.68 4.54 -5.44
CA GLU A 86 7.96 5.18 -6.52
C GLU A 86 8.38 6.64 -6.65
N ARG A 87 8.63 7.09 -7.87
CA ARG A 87 8.72 8.51 -8.21
C ARG A 87 7.62 8.86 -9.19
N VAL A 88 6.84 9.88 -8.87
CA VAL A 88 5.68 10.31 -9.66
C VAL A 88 5.78 11.78 -10.00
N LYS A 89 5.24 12.14 -11.16
CA LYS A 89 4.87 13.51 -11.48
C LYS A 89 3.46 13.50 -12.03
N TYR A 90 2.57 14.30 -11.46
CA TYR A 90 1.15 14.16 -11.70
C TYR A 90 0.37 15.50 -11.59
N LEU A 91 -0.85 15.49 -12.12
CA LEU A 91 -1.89 16.48 -11.88
C LEU A 91 -3.07 15.79 -11.22
N ILE A 92 -3.90 16.57 -10.53
CA ILE A 92 -5.09 16.06 -9.83
C ILE A 92 -6.33 16.50 -10.60
N ARG A 93 -7.27 15.57 -10.82
CA ARG A 93 -8.62 15.87 -11.29
C ARG A 93 -9.64 15.41 -10.27
N SER A 94 -10.44 16.35 -9.78
CA SER A 94 -11.60 16.04 -8.95
C SER A 94 -12.70 15.44 -9.80
N ARG A 95 -13.35 14.39 -9.30
CA ARG A 95 -14.48 13.72 -9.95
C ARG A 95 -15.80 14.14 -9.29
N PRO A 96 -16.94 14.00 -9.99
CA PRO A 96 -18.26 14.37 -9.44
C PRO A 96 -18.63 13.68 -8.13
N ASN A 97 -18.09 12.49 -7.88
CA ASN A 97 -18.32 11.72 -6.65
C ASN A 97 -17.42 12.16 -5.47
N GLY A 98 -16.64 13.24 -5.62
CA GLY A 98 -15.70 13.73 -4.60
C GLY A 98 -14.38 12.96 -4.52
N SER A 99 -14.16 11.96 -5.39
CA SER A 99 -12.85 11.29 -5.49
C SER A 99 -11.88 12.13 -6.32
N GLU A 100 -10.59 11.91 -6.13
CA GLU A 100 -9.54 12.57 -6.91
C GLU A 100 -8.75 11.54 -7.72
N ALA A 101 -8.56 11.80 -9.01
CA ALA A 101 -7.72 11.00 -9.88
C ALA A 101 -6.38 11.70 -10.11
N GLN A 102 -5.28 10.97 -9.92
CA GLN A 102 -3.93 11.43 -10.22
C GLN A 102 -3.53 10.93 -11.60
N PHE A 103 -3.32 11.84 -12.53
CA PHE A 103 -2.86 11.54 -13.88
C PHE A 103 -1.42 12.03 -14.09
N GLY A 104 -0.57 11.24 -14.75
CA GLY A 104 0.82 11.61 -15.00
C GLY A 104 1.69 10.43 -15.40
N PHE A 105 2.93 10.40 -14.91
CA PHE A 105 3.82 9.24 -15.03
C PHE A 105 4.28 8.71 -13.67
N ALA A 106 4.68 7.44 -13.63
CA ALA A 106 5.29 6.80 -12.46
C ALA A 106 6.50 5.96 -12.86
N ILE A 107 7.57 6.05 -12.08
CA ILE A 107 8.75 5.18 -12.14
C ILE A 107 8.77 4.38 -10.83
N ARG A 108 8.69 3.06 -10.91
CA ARG A 108 8.54 2.16 -9.75
C ARG A 108 9.67 1.14 -9.72
N LEU A 109 10.49 1.18 -8.68
CA LEU A 109 11.38 0.08 -8.32
C LEU A 109 10.64 -0.82 -7.33
N LEU A 110 10.28 -2.01 -7.78
CA LEU A 110 9.57 -3.03 -7.01
C LEU A 110 10.58 -4.04 -6.47
N LEU A 111 10.53 -4.32 -5.17
CA LEU A 111 11.31 -5.38 -4.54
C LEU A 111 10.36 -6.36 -3.84
N THR A 112 10.31 -7.59 -4.33
CA THR A 112 9.61 -8.68 -3.64
C THR A 112 10.60 -9.39 -2.74
N VAL A 113 10.33 -9.42 -1.43
CA VAL A 113 11.19 -10.03 -0.42
C VAL A 113 10.47 -11.22 0.21
N SER A 114 11.10 -12.39 0.19
CA SER A 114 10.73 -13.59 0.94
C SER A 114 11.74 -13.85 2.06
N ARG A 115 11.22 -14.25 3.23
CA ARG A 115 11.92 -14.33 4.53
C ARG A 115 12.19 -12.96 5.16
N LEU A 116 11.19 -12.50 5.89
CA LEU A 116 11.35 -11.51 6.94
C LEU A 116 10.92 -12.16 8.24
N ASP A 117 11.88 -12.51 9.10
CA ASP A 117 11.59 -12.43 10.53
C ASP A 117 11.18 -10.97 10.78
N GLY A 118 10.01 -10.75 11.40
CA GLY A 118 9.26 -9.48 11.39
C GLY A 118 9.94 -8.26 12.06
N LYS A 119 11.26 -8.27 12.27
CA LYS A 119 12.05 -7.20 12.89
C LYS A 119 13.15 -6.63 11.99
N MET A 120 13.29 -7.05 10.73
CA MET A 120 14.35 -6.53 9.87
C MET A 120 14.02 -5.12 9.37
N SER A 121 15.04 -4.25 9.33
CA SER A 121 14.92 -2.93 8.72
C SER A 121 14.77 -3.08 7.20
N LEU A 122 13.76 -2.43 6.61
CA LEU A 122 13.50 -2.44 5.16
C LEU A 122 14.34 -1.41 4.38
N LYS A 123 15.47 -0.98 4.95
CA LYS A 123 16.41 -0.13 4.23
C LYS A 123 17.08 -0.95 3.14
N LEU A 124 17.08 -0.43 1.92
CA LEU A 124 17.59 -1.11 0.73
C LEU A 124 19.00 -1.72 0.90
N PRO A 125 20.01 -1.01 1.47
CA PRO A 125 21.32 -1.60 1.70
C PRO A 125 21.30 -2.82 2.63
N VAL A 126 20.42 -2.80 3.65
CA VAL A 126 20.25 -3.91 4.59
C VAL A 126 19.61 -5.11 3.89
N ILE A 127 18.65 -4.87 2.99
CA ILE A 127 18.03 -5.92 2.18
C ILE A 127 19.07 -6.57 1.26
N ALA A 128 19.85 -5.77 0.53
CA ALA A 128 20.88 -6.27 -0.38
C ALA A 128 21.97 -7.08 0.36
N ALA A 129 22.46 -6.58 1.50
CA ALA A 129 23.43 -7.30 2.32
C ALA A 129 22.86 -8.62 2.87
N SER A 130 21.61 -8.63 3.31
CA SER A 130 20.96 -9.84 3.81
C SER A 130 20.72 -10.88 2.71
N ALA A 131 20.44 -10.42 1.49
CA ALA A 131 20.32 -11.29 0.32
C ALA A 131 21.66 -11.94 -0.04
N GLN A 132 22.76 -11.17 -0.02
CA GLN A 132 24.12 -11.66 -0.25
C GLN A 132 24.52 -12.78 0.72
N LEU A 133 24.04 -12.73 1.96
CA LEU A 133 24.28 -13.72 3.00
C LEU A 133 23.30 -14.91 2.93
N ASN A 134 22.44 -14.99 1.89
CA ASN A 134 21.37 -15.97 1.73
C ASN A 134 20.39 -16.01 2.92
N MET A 135 20.27 -14.92 3.67
CA MET A 135 19.32 -14.82 4.79
C MET A 135 17.91 -14.50 4.31
N LEU A 136 17.80 -13.80 3.18
CA LEU A 136 16.55 -13.53 2.49
C LEU A 136 16.67 -13.79 0.99
N GLU A 137 15.55 -14.03 0.36
CA GLU A 137 15.43 -14.07 -1.10
C GLU A 137 14.71 -12.80 -1.53
N ALA A 138 15.34 -11.98 -2.37
CA ALA A 138 14.73 -10.79 -2.92
C ALA A 138 14.83 -10.80 -4.45
N LYS A 139 13.78 -10.30 -5.10
CA LYS A 139 13.73 -10.06 -6.55
C LYS A 139 13.33 -8.62 -6.80
N TRP A 140 13.92 -7.99 -7.79
CA TRP A 140 13.58 -6.62 -8.13
C TRP A 140 13.13 -6.46 -9.58
N GLN A 141 12.36 -5.41 -9.84
CA GLN A 141 11.94 -4.99 -11.17
C GLN A 141 11.74 -3.48 -11.21
N LEU A 142 12.20 -2.86 -12.29
CA LEU A 142 11.86 -1.47 -12.61
C LEU A 142 10.67 -1.42 -13.58
N GLN A 143 9.64 -0.63 -13.25
CA GLN A 143 8.51 -0.35 -14.12
C GLN A 143 8.44 1.15 -14.40
N VAL A 144 8.11 1.50 -15.64
CA VAL A 144 7.89 2.88 -16.07
C VAL A 144 6.53 2.97 -16.72
N HIS A 145 5.68 3.87 -16.23
CA HIS A 145 4.33 4.10 -16.72
C HIS A 145 4.21 5.52 -17.25
N GLY A 146 3.62 5.67 -18.44
CA GLY A 146 3.33 6.98 -19.04
C GLY A 146 4.54 7.68 -19.66
N LEU A 147 5.70 7.02 -19.75
CA LEU A 147 6.88 7.53 -20.45
C LEU A 147 7.44 6.45 -21.38
N THR A 148 7.85 6.85 -22.58
CA THR A 148 8.48 5.95 -23.55
C THR A 148 9.59 6.67 -24.30
N SER A 149 10.77 6.04 -24.38
CA SER A 149 11.88 6.38 -25.27
C SER A 149 12.81 5.19 -25.43
N GLU A 150 13.72 5.27 -26.40
CA GLU A 150 14.78 4.28 -26.58
C GLU A 150 15.72 4.25 -25.37
N GLU A 151 16.04 5.42 -24.82
CA GLU A 151 16.90 5.59 -23.65
C GLU A 151 16.28 4.99 -22.39
N ILE A 152 14.97 5.19 -22.17
CA ILE A 152 14.24 4.54 -21.06
C ILE A 152 14.26 3.02 -21.25
N SER A 153 14.00 2.54 -22.47
CA SER A 153 13.95 1.10 -22.76
C SER A 153 15.31 0.44 -22.54
N ALA A 154 16.40 1.09 -22.96
CA ALA A 154 17.77 0.60 -22.76
C ALA A 154 18.23 0.69 -21.31
N ALA A 155 17.63 1.57 -20.50
CA ALA A 155 17.95 1.72 -19.08
C ALA A 155 17.29 0.65 -18.20
N ILE A 156 16.20 0.00 -18.65
CA ILE A 156 15.46 -1.00 -17.87
C ILE A 156 16.13 -2.37 -18.00
N TYR A 157 16.58 -2.93 -16.89
CA TYR A 157 17.06 -4.31 -16.83
C TYR A 157 15.90 -5.29 -16.62
N PRO A 158 16.03 -6.54 -17.13
CA PRO A 158 15.05 -7.57 -16.84
C PRO A 158 15.01 -7.87 -15.32
N PRO A 159 13.85 -8.33 -14.80
CA PRO A 159 13.76 -8.73 -13.40
C PRO A 159 14.80 -9.81 -13.05
N THR A 160 15.50 -9.62 -11.92
CA THR A 160 16.53 -10.55 -11.44
C THR A 160 16.50 -10.65 -9.92
N ASP A 161 17.14 -11.68 -9.39
CA ASP A 161 17.41 -11.79 -7.96
C ASP A 161 18.26 -10.59 -7.51
N LEU A 162 17.99 -10.11 -6.30
CA LEU A 162 18.68 -8.99 -5.68
C LEU A 162 19.82 -9.50 -4.80
N ASP A 163 21.00 -8.99 -5.05
CA ASP A 163 22.24 -9.13 -4.28
C ASP A 163 22.97 -7.77 -4.26
N VAL A 164 24.21 -7.71 -3.78
CA VAL A 164 24.94 -6.44 -3.71
C VAL A 164 25.25 -5.86 -5.09
N GLU A 165 25.54 -6.71 -6.08
CA GLU A 165 25.91 -6.27 -7.44
C GLU A 165 24.67 -5.79 -8.22
N THR A 166 23.61 -6.60 -8.23
CA THR A 166 22.35 -6.27 -8.89
C THR A 166 21.62 -5.11 -8.23
N PHE A 167 21.87 -4.84 -6.94
CA PHE A 167 21.43 -3.60 -6.29
C PHE A 167 22.04 -2.36 -6.94
N VAL A 168 23.33 -2.40 -7.29
CA VAL A 168 23.99 -1.32 -8.03
C VAL A 168 23.32 -1.14 -9.40
N TYR A 169 23.05 -2.24 -10.12
CA TYR A 169 22.33 -2.18 -11.40
C TYR A 169 20.92 -1.60 -11.25
N ALA A 170 20.17 -1.96 -10.20
CA ALA A 170 18.86 -1.40 -9.94
C ALA A 170 18.90 0.11 -9.71
N LYS A 171 19.88 0.58 -8.93
CA LYS A 171 20.11 2.02 -8.68
C LYS A 171 20.48 2.75 -9.97
N GLU A 172 21.45 2.25 -10.72
CA GLU A 172 21.86 2.84 -12.00
C GLU A 172 20.72 2.88 -13.01
N SER A 173 19.93 1.81 -13.09
CA SER A 173 18.74 1.72 -13.94
C SER A 173 17.75 2.83 -13.62
N MET A 174 17.42 3.01 -12.34
CA MET A 174 16.51 4.06 -11.90
C MET A 174 17.07 5.46 -12.20
N GLU A 175 18.36 5.71 -11.95
CA GLU A 175 19.01 6.99 -12.26
C GLU A 175 19.03 7.29 -13.77
N LYS A 176 19.31 6.29 -14.61
CA LYS A 176 19.28 6.42 -16.08
C LYS A 176 17.88 6.74 -16.57
N VAL A 177 16.85 6.05 -16.07
CA VAL A 177 15.45 6.36 -16.41
C VAL A 177 15.08 7.77 -15.97
N ILE A 178 15.44 8.18 -14.75
CA ILE A 178 15.19 9.53 -14.23
C ILE A 178 15.82 10.60 -15.13
N LYS A 179 17.07 10.42 -15.57
CA LYS A 179 17.74 11.34 -16.50
C LYS A 179 17.03 11.37 -17.85
N ALA A 180 16.61 10.21 -18.36
CA ALA A 180 15.93 10.09 -19.64
C ALA A 180 14.55 10.77 -19.66
N VAL A 181 13.89 11.00 -18.52
CA VAL A 181 12.60 11.73 -18.45
C VAL A 181 12.68 13.10 -19.14
N HIS A 182 13.82 13.78 -19.03
CA HIS A 182 14.03 15.13 -19.56
C HIS A 182 14.64 15.15 -20.97
N ALA A 183 14.92 13.98 -21.55
CA ALA A 183 15.42 13.90 -22.91
C ALA A 183 14.34 14.33 -23.90
N SER A 184 14.73 15.06 -24.96
CA SER A 184 13.80 15.51 -25.99
C SER A 184 13.18 14.35 -26.80
N SER A 185 13.82 13.17 -26.77
CA SER A 185 13.32 11.92 -27.36
C SER A 185 12.21 11.26 -26.54
N THR A 186 12.01 11.67 -25.28
CA THR A 186 11.03 11.05 -24.39
C THR A 186 9.61 11.53 -24.67
N LYS A 187 8.78 10.58 -25.08
CA LYS A 187 7.34 10.78 -25.24
C LYS A 187 6.65 10.55 -23.91
N PHE A 188 5.93 11.57 -23.45
CA PHE A 188 5.06 11.50 -22.29
C PHE A 188 3.61 11.25 -22.71
N THR A 189 2.96 10.28 -22.07
CA THR A 189 1.56 9.93 -22.28
C THR A 189 0.93 9.74 -20.91
N PRO A 190 0.13 10.71 -20.41
CA PRO A 190 -0.41 10.66 -19.07
C PRO A 190 -1.25 9.40 -18.84
N VAL A 191 -1.02 8.73 -17.72
CA VAL A 191 -1.79 7.56 -17.29
C VAL A 191 -2.37 7.81 -15.89
N LEU A 192 -3.43 7.08 -15.55
CA LEU A 192 -3.95 7.07 -14.18
C LEU A 192 -2.95 6.38 -13.25
N ILE A 193 -2.36 7.13 -12.31
CA ILE A 193 -1.38 6.62 -11.35
C ILE A 193 -2.07 6.15 -10.06
N ALA A 194 -3.04 6.94 -9.58
CA ALA A 194 -3.73 6.69 -8.33
C ALA A 194 -5.15 7.26 -8.35
N LEU A 195 -6.04 6.62 -7.60
CA LEU A 195 -7.37 7.13 -7.28
C LEU A 195 -7.45 7.34 -5.78
N ARG A 196 -7.61 8.58 -5.34
CA ARG A 196 -7.87 8.90 -3.95
C ARG A 196 -9.38 8.85 -3.73
N PRO A 197 -9.86 8.00 -2.80
CA PRO A 197 -11.27 8.01 -2.45
C PRO A 197 -11.66 9.37 -1.86
N PRO A 198 -12.95 9.71 -1.89
CA PRO A 198 -13.43 10.93 -1.24
C PRO A 198 -13.02 10.95 0.24
N ALA A 199 -12.67 12.13 0.77
CA ALA A 199 -12.16 12.26 2.14
C ALA A 199 -13.09 11.63 3.19
N ASN A 200 -14.40 11.76 3.00
CA ASN A 200 -15.40 11.14 3.88
C ASN A 200 -15.34 9.61 3.88
N LEU A 201 -14.91 8.95 2.80
CA LEU A 201 -14.80 7.49 2.76
C LEU A 201 -13.59 7.02 3.57
N VAL A 202 -12.48 7.77 3.54
CA VAL A 202 -11.30 7.49 4.36
C VAL A 202 -11.63 7.61 5.83
N GLU A 203 -12.28 8.72 6.22
CA GLU A 203 -12.74 8.95 7.59
C GLU A 203 -13.68 7.83 8.05
N ARG A 204 -14.66 7.45 7.23
CA ARG A 204 -15.58 6.33 7.51
C ARG A 204 -14.85 5.01 7.75
N HIS A 205 -13.85 4.68 6.93
CA HIS A 205 -13.07 3.46 7.13
C HIS A 205 -12.21 3.52 8.39
N ALA A 206 -11.65 4.68 8.72
CA ALA A 206 -10.90 4.88 9.96
C ALA A 206 -11.81 4.71 11.19
N GLU A 207 -13.01 5.28 11.17
CA GLU A 207 -14.03 5.10 12.23
C GLU A 207 -14.45 3.63 12.38
N GLU A 208 -14.69 2.94 11.27
CA GLU A 208 -15.04 1.51 11.26
C GLU A 208 -13.90 0.65 11.82
N ALA A 209 -12.65 0.92 11.44
CA ALA A 209 -11.47 0.22 11.96
C ALA A 209 -11.27 0.46 13.45
N LEU A 210 -11.48 1.70 13.91
CA LEU A 210 -11.41 2.07 15.33
C LEU A 210 -12.46 1.30 16.14
N GLY A 211 -13.71 1.27 15.67
CA GLY A 211 -14.80 0.54 16.30
C GLY A 211 -14.51 -0.97 16.42
N ARG A 212 -14.08 -1.59 15.31
CA ARG A 212 -13.71 -3.01 15.26
C ARG A 212 -12.57 -3.33 16.24
N THR A 213 -11.53 -2.51 16.27
CA THR A 213 -10.38 -2.70 17.16
C THR A 213 -10.80 -2.56 18.63
N ALA A 214 -11.63 -1.56 18.95
CA ALA A 214 -12.16 -1.36 20.30
C ALA A 214 -13.01 -2.55 20.76
N ALA A 215 -13.80 -3.15 19.87
CA ALA A 215 -14.57 -4.36 20.15
C ALA A 215 -13.67 -5.56 20.45
N LEU A 216 -12.65 -5.81 19.62
CA LEU A 216 -11.71 -6.91 19.84
C LEU A 216 -10.94 -6.74 21.17
N ASP A 217 -10.53 -5.51 21.52
CA ASP A 217 -9.89 -5.21 22.79
C ASP A 217 -10.84 -5.46 23.98
N ALA A 218 -12.09 -5.01 23.90
CA ALA A 218 -13.10 -5.28 24.92
C ALA A 218 -13.35 -6.78 25.11
N ILE A 219 -13.46 -7.54 24.01
CA ILE A 219 -13.64 -9.00 24.05
C ILE A 219 -12.42 -9.66 24.70
N LYS A 220 -11.20 -9.33 24.29
CA LYS A 220 -9.96 -9.84 24.89
C LYS A 220 -9.95 -9.65 26.42
N GLU A 221 -10.32 -8.46 26.87
CA GLU A 221 -10.39 -8.09 28.30
C GLU A 221 -11.57 -8.72 29.04
N GLY A 222 -12.53 -9.33 28.33
CA GLY A 222 -13.71 -9.93 28.94
C GLY A 222 -14.79 -8.92 29.33
N ARG A 223 -14.81 -7.75 28.70
CA ARG A 223 -15.82 -6.71 28.95
C ARG A 223 -17.08 -7.01 28.13
N SER A 224 -18.25 -6.80 28.74
CA SER A 224 -19.54 -7.00 28.09
C SER A 224 -19.83 -5.96 27.00
N LEU A 225 -20.80 -6.25 26.12
CA LEU A 225 -21.23 -5.32 25.07
C LEU A 225 -21.76 -4.01 25.66
N MET A 226 -22.55 -4.08 26.74
CA MET A 226 -23.07 -2.91 27.44
C MET A 226 -21.94 -2.00 27.97
N THR A 227 -20.85 -2.60 28.46
CA THR A 227 -19.66 -1.85 28.90
C THR A 227 -18.97 -1.14 27.72
N LEU A 228 -18.87 -1.82 26.58
CA LEU A 228 -18.30 -1.26 25.35
C LEU A 228 -19.16 -0.11 24.80
N GLU A 229 -20.48 -0.30 24.72
CA GLU A 229 -21.44 0.72 24.26
C GLU A 229 -21.38 1.98 25.13
N SER A 230 -21.37 1.81 26.46
CA SER A 230 -21.22 2.93 27.39
C SER A 230 -19.89 3.67 27.21
N LYS A 231 -18.78 2.94 26.99
CA LYS A 231 -17.46 3.54 26.74
C LYS A 231 -17.42 4.34 25.43
N LEU A 232 -18.14 3.91 24.40
CA LEU A 232 -18.17 4.53 23.08
C LEU A 232 -19.34 5.50 22.88
N ALA A 233 -20.13 5.78 23.92
CA ALA A 233 -21.36 6.58 23.81
C ALA A 233 -21.13 8.02 23.31
N SER A 234 -19.94 8.59 23.51
CA SER A 234 -19.58 9.94 23.03
C SER A 234 -18.86 9.94 21.68
N MET A 235 -18.62 8.78 21.08
CA MET A 235 -17.94 8.65 19.79
C MET A 235 -18.95 8.81 18.63
N PRO A 236 -18.49 9.06 17.39
CA PRO A 236 -19.37 9.04 16.22
C PRO A 236 -20.14 7.72 16.12
N ALA A 237 -21.42 7.78 15.75
CA ALA A 237 -22.32 6.61 15.71
C ALA A 237 -21.74 5.43 14.91
N ARG A 238 -21.03 5.71 13.81
CA ARG A 238 -20.38 4.69 12.98
C ARG A 238 -19.33 3.87 13.72
N VAL A 239 -18.57 4.49 14.63
CA VAL A 239 -17.59 3.79 15.47
C VAL A 239 -18.30 2.79 16.37
N LEU A 240 -19.40 3.22 16.99
CA LEU A 240 -20.23 2.38 17.85
C LEU A 240 -20.85 1.23 17.05
N ASP A 241 -21.48 1.50 15.91
CA ASP A 241 -22.09 0.49 15.04
C ASP A 241 -21.07 -0.57 14.62
N ALA A 242 -19.89 -0.15 14.13
CA ALA A 242 -18.83 -1.06 13.73
C ALA A 242 -18.27 -1.89 14.91
N ALA A 243 -18.22 -1.31 16.11
CA ALA A 243 -17.81 -2.01 17.31
C ALA A 243 -18.85 -3.08 17.72
N VAL A 244 -20.13 -2.73 17.72
CA VAL A 244 -21.23 -3.64 18.05
C VAL A 244 -21.29 -4.81 17.06
N ASP A 245 -21.17 -4.52 15.76
CA ASP A 245 -21.18 -5.53 14.69
C ASP A 245 -20.02 -6.51 14.85
N MET A 246 -18.80 -6.00 15.07
CA MET A 246 -17.62 -6.84 15.29
C MET A 246 -17.74 -7.66 16.58
N TYR A 247 -18.27 -7.06 17.66
CA TYR A 247 -18.46 -7.75 18.92
C TYR A 247 -19.40 -8.96 18.75
N LYS A 248 -20.56 -8.74 18.12
CA LYS A 248 -21.53 -9.80 17.84
C LYS A 248 -20.98 -10.87 16.90
N ALA A 249 -20.20 -10.47 15.89
CA ALA A 249 -19.59 -11.40 14.95
C ALA A 249 -18.59 -12.37 15.62
N VAL A 250 -17.82 -11.89 16.61
CA VAL A 250 -16.81 -12.70 17.30
C VAL A 250 -17.40 -13.50 18.48
N VAL A 251 -18.33 -12.91 19.23
CA VAL A 251 -18.91 -13.53 20.44
C VAL A 251 -20.03 -14.52 20.11
N GLY A 252 -20.75 -14.31 19.00
CA GLY A 252 -21.97 -15.04 18.67
C GLY A 252 -23.22 -14.38 19.25
N GLY A 253 -24.38 -14.60 18.61
CA GLY A 253 -25.63 -13.89 18.90
C GLY A 253 -26.35 -14.28 20.19
N ASP A 254 -25.90 -15.34 20.88
CA ASP A 254 -26.61 -15.92 22.04
C ASP A 254 -26.18 -15.30 23.39
N VAL A 255 -25.16 -14.45 23.41
CA VAL A 255 -24.64 -13.83 24.64
C VAL A 255 -25.39 -12.53 24.93
N GLY A 256 -25.95 -12.41 26.13
CA GLY A 256 -26.70 -11.21 26.53
C GLY A 256 -25.80 -9.96 26.57
N PRO A 257 -26.33 -8.73 26.32
CA PRO A 257 -25.51 -7.52 26.26
C PRO A 257 -24.72 -7.22 27.55
N ALA A 258 -25.22 -7.64 28.70
CA ALA A 258 -24.57 -7.45 30.00
C ALA A 258 -23.61 -8.59 30.37
N GLU A 259 -23.63 -9.70 29.63
CA GLU A 259 -22.81 -10.88 29.92
C GLU A 259 -21.38 -10.70 29.41
N SER A 260 -20.43 -11.31 30.12
CA SER A 260 -19.03 -11.34 29.70
C SER A 260 -18.85 -12.33 28.55
N PRO A 261 -17.98 -12.04 27.57
CA PRO A 261 -17.77 -12.93 26.42
C PRO A 261 -17.09 -14.25 26.86
N PRO A 262 -17.43 -15.38 26.24
CA PRO A 262 -16.88 -16.69 26.60
C PRO A 262 -15.39 -16.78 26.29
N LEU A 263 -14.66 -17.63 27.02
CA LEU A 263 -13.21 -17.79 26.89
C LEU A 263 -12.75 -18.05 25.44
N SER A 264 -13.53 -18.79 24.66
CA SER A 264 -13.27 -19.05 23.24
C SER A 264 -13.23 -17.77 22.40
N ALA A 265 -14.22 -16.89 22.56
CA ALA A 265 -14.28 -15.59 21.88
C ALA A 265 -13.12 -14.67 22.32
N ARG A 266 -12.78 -14.69 23.61
CA ARG A 266 -11.62 -13.95 24.15
C ARG A 266 -10.31 -14.40 23.50
N GLN A 267 -10.15 -15.70 23.29
CA GLN A 267 -8.97 -16.25 22.63
C GLN A 267 -8.94 -15.88 21.15
N ALA A 268 -10.06 -16.02 20.44
CA ALA A 268 -10.17 -15.61 19.04
C ALA A 268 -9.83 -14.12 18.85
N ALA A 269 -10.33 -13.24 19.73
CA ALA A 269 -10.01 -11.81 19.70
C ALA A 269 -8.51 -11.53 19.91
N ARG A 270 -7.83 -12.28 20.79
CA ARG A 270 -6.36 -12.18 20.94
C ARG A 270 -5.63 -12.56 19.67
N ASP A 271 -6.08 -13.63 19.02
CA ASP A 271 -5.43 -14.13 17.81
C ASP A 271 -5.65 -13.18 16.62
N LEU A 272 -6.84 -12.57 16.51
CA LEU A 272 -7.11 -11.49 15.55
C LEU A 272 -6.26 -10.25 15.83
N LEU A 273 -6.18 -9.80 17.09
CA LEU A 273 -5.37 -8.64 17.47
C LEU A 273 -3.87 -8.84 17.26
N ARG A 274 -3.37 -10.07 17.41
CA ARG A 274 -1.99 -10.44 17.08
C ARG A 274 -1.70 -10.33 15.59
N GLY A 275 -2.70 -10.56 14.74
CA GLY A 275 -2.60 -10.36 13.30
C GLY A 275 -2.54 -8.88 12.89
N THR A 276 -3.15 -8.00 13.70
CA THR A 276 -3.24 -6.56 13.48
C THR A 276 -2.25 -5.79 14.37
N ASP A 277 -0.95 -6.11 14.37
CA ASP A 277 0.07 -5.41 15.20
C ASP A 277 0.17 -3.92 14.80
N LEU A 278 -0.79 -3.12 15.25
CA LEU A 278 -0.87 -1.66 15.16
C LEU A 278 -0.03 -1.11 16.31
N ARG A 279 1.30 -1.16 16.15
CA ARG A 279 2.19 -0.38 17.03
C ARG A 279 2.08 1.09 16.65
N LEU A 280 1.13 1.77 17.28
CA LEU A 280 1.09 3.23 17.38
C LEU A 280 2.27 3.74 18.20
#